data_AF-A0A4R2RKK1-F1
#
_entry.id   AF-A0A4R2RKK1-F1
#
_cell.length_a   1.000
_cell.length_b   1.000
_cell.length_c   1.000
_cell.angle_alpha   90.00
_cell.angle_beta   90.00
_cell.angle_gamma   90.00
#
_symmetry.space_group_name_H-M   'P 1'
#
loop_
_entity.id
_entity.type
_entity.pdbx_description
1 polymer ?
#
loop_
_entity_poly.entity_id
_entity_poly.type
_entity_poly.pdbx_seq_one_letter_code
_entity_poly.pdbx_strand_id
1 'polypeptide(L)'
;MGEMSNVVSNSLHYFRNGLYCSEAILKAFNEEYDLGLTEEYLKIATSFGVGIGASKCLCGAISGGVLVISLLEGRAKPSESEGPAFSAAAHLHKEFLKDYKSSCCRVLTRSVEWGTPDHHKYCEQFVQRAAELTEEVLKEKLENYRNHRDRIDGGELPVASA
;
A
#
# COMPACT_ATOMS: atom_id res chain seq x y z
N MET A 1 11.55 -17.89 -10.66
CA MET A 1 10.60 -16.78 -10.43
C MET A 1 9.81 -17.18 -9.21
N GLY A 2 9.91 -16.43 -8.11
CA GLY A 2 9.20 -16.75 -6.88
C GLY A 2 7.69 -16.62 -7.07
N GLU A 3 6.93 -17.37 -6.29
CA GLU A 3 5.49 -17.22 -6.22
C GLU A 3 5.15 -15.84 -5.64
N MET A 4 4.24 -15.13 -6.30
CA MET A 4 3.81 -13.79 -5.92
C MET A 4 2.81 -13.89 -4.77
N SER A 5 2.96 -13.09 -3.71
CA SER A 5 2.06 -13.14 -2.56
C SER A 5 0.64 -12.71 -2.93
N ASN A 6 -0.34 -13.14 -2.12
CA ASN A 6 -1.76 -12.82 -2.35
C ASN A 6 -2.01 -11.31 -2.39
N VAL A 7 -1.39 -10.53 -1.49
CA VAL A 7 -1.57 -9.07 -1.45
C VAL A 7 -1.09 -8.40 -2.73
N VAL A 8 0.02 -8.89 -3.32
CA VAL A 8 0.55 -8.37 -4.58
C VAL A 8 -0.35 -8.75 -5.75
N SER A 9 -0.79 -10.01 -5.79
CA SER A 9 -1.75 -10.49 -6.80
C SER A 9 -3.07 -9.70 -6.77
N ASN A 10 -3.63 -9.50 -5.57
CA ASN A 10 -4.87 -8.75 -5.35
C ASN A 10 -4.70 -7.27 -5.70
N SER A 11 -3.56 -6.65 -5.36
CA SER A 11 -3.26 -5.26 -5.75
C SER A 11 -3.29 -5.09 -7.28
N LEU A 12 -2.69 -6.01 -8.02
CA LEU A 12 -2.74 -6.01 -9.48
C LEU A 12 -4.14 -6.28 -10.01
N HIS A 13 -4.87 -7.22 -9.41
CA HIS A 13 -6.25 -7.52 -9.77
C HIS A 13 -7.14 -6.28 -9.64
N TYR A 14 -7.13 -5.60 -8.49
CA TYR A 14 -7.97 -4.43 -8.26
C TYR A 14 -7.61 -3.25 -9.16
N PHE A 15 -6.32 -3.03 -9.40
CA PHE A 15 -5.88 -2.00 -10.33
C PHE A 15 -6.39 -2.28 -11.75
N ARG A 16 -6.26 -3.53 -12.24
CA ARG A 16 -6.79 -3.96 -13.56
C ARG A 16 -8.31 -3.83 -13.67
N ASN A 17 -9.03 -3.85 -12.56
CA ASN A 17 -10.49 -3.76 -12.51
C ASN A 17 -11.00 -2.34 -12.15
N GLY A 18 -10.19 -1.32 -12.37
CA GLY A 18 -10.64 0.08 -12.40
C GLY A 18 -10.33 0.89 -11.16
N LEU A 19 -9.64 0.33 -10.16
CA LEU A 19 -9.13 1.11 -9.04
C LEU A 19 -7.84 1.84 -9.42
N TYR A 20 -7.62 3.01 -8.82
CA TYR A 20 -6.32 3.70 -8.90
C TYR A 20 -5.25 2.95 -8.10
N CYS A 21 -3.97 3.19 -8.43
CA CYS A 21 -2.84 2.54 -7.77
C CYS A 21 -2.89 2.60 -6.23
N SER A 22 -3.28 3.75 -5.67
CA SER A 22 -3.40 3.96 -4.22
C SER A 22 -4.53 3.14 -3.60
N GLU A 23 -5.69 3.14 -4.27
CA GLU A 23 -6.88 2.40 -3.86
C GLU A 23 -6.66 0.89 -3.92
N ALA A 24 -6.05 0.41 -5.01
CA ALA A 24 -5.79 -1.00 -5.25
C ALA A 24 -4.88 -1.61 -4.16
N ILE A 25 -3.80 -0.91 -3.79
CA ILE A 25 -2.91 -1.34 -2.71
C ILE A 25 -3.64 -1.30 -1.38
N LEU A 26 -4.30 -0.19 -1.02
CA LEU A 26 -4.98 -0.10 0.28
C LEU A 26 -6.07 -1.16 0.43
N LYS A 27 -6.86 -1.42 -0.63
CA LYS A 27 -7.87 -2.48 -0.65
C LYS A 27 -7.25 -3.86 -0.46
N ALA A 28 -6.20 -4.18 -1.22
CA ALA A 28 -5.57 -5.49 -1.15
C ALA A 28 -5.01 -5.78 0.24
N PHE A 29 -4.33 -4.81 0.86
CA PHE A 29 -3.84 -4.96 2.22
C PHE A 29 -4.98 -5.06 3.24
N ASN A 30 -6.02 -4.24 3.10
CA ASN A 30 -7.16 -4.30 4.01
C ASN A 30 -7.83 -5.68 4.01
N GLU A 31 -8.04 -6.28 2.84
CA GLU A 31 -8.73 -7.56 2.73
C GLU A 31 -7.82 -8.76 3.06
N GLU A 32 -6.56 -8.74 2.63
CA GLU A 32 -5.65 -9.86 2.87
C GLU A 32 -5.26 -10.00 4.35
N TYR A 33 -5.22 -8.88 5.08
CA TYR A 33 -4.82 -8.85 6.49
C TYR A 33 -5.93 -8.44 7.44
N ASP A 34 -7.15 -8.27 6.94
CA ASP A 34 -8.33 -7.84 7.71
C ASP A 34 -8.03 -6.63 8.60
N LEU A 35 -7.57 -5.53 7.97
CA LEU A 35 -7.08 -4.35 8.69
C LEU A 35 -8.20 -3.50 9.32
N GLY A 36 -9.45 -3.96 9.24
CA GLY A 36 -10.60 -3.33 9.88
C GLY A 36 -11.04 -2.01 9.24
N LEU A 37 -10.56 -1.68 8.04
CA LEU A 37 -11.07 -0.51 7.33
C LEU A 37 -12.44 -0.80 6.72
N THR A 38 -13.37 0.12 6.95
CA THR A 38 -14.65 0.19 6.26
C THR A 38 -14.49 0.82 4.88
N GLU A 39 -15.54 0.77 4.06
CA GLU A 39 -15.57 1.29 2.67
C GLU A 39 -15.08 2.75 2.52
N GLU A 40 -15.03 3.54 3.59
CA GLU A 40 -14.38 4.85 3.66
C GLU A 40 -12.91 4.85 3.21
N TYR A 41 -12.21 3.70 3.27
CA TYR A 41 -10.82 3.61 2.81
C TYR A 41 -10.67 4.05 1.34
N LEU A 42 -11.68 3.75 0.52
CA LEU A 42 -11.64 4.10 -0.90
C LEU A 42 -11.67 5.62 -1.05
N LYS A 43 -12.57 6.29 -0.32
CA LYS A 43 -12.74 7.75 -0.35
C LYS A 43 -11.45 8.49 0.04
N ILE A 44 -10.71 7.99 1.04
CA ILE A 44 -9.45 8.62 1.47
C ILE A 44 -8.30 8.34 0.49
N ALA A 45 -8.35 7.23 -0.26
CA ALA A 45 -7.30 6.85 -1.20
C ALA A 45 -7.49 7.44 -2.62
N THR A 46 -8.72 7.79 -3.01
CA THR A 46 -9.06 8.23 -4.38
C THR A 46 -8.25 9.44 -4.85
N SER A 47 -8.04 10.43 -3.98
CA SER A 47 -7.35 11.68 -4.36
C SER A 47 -5.86 11.50 -4.66
N PHE A 48 -5.26 10.35 -4.35
CA PHE A 48 -3.90 9.98 -4.76
C PHE A 48 -3.86 9.38 -6.18
N GLY A 49 -5.02 9.20 -6.81
CA GLY A 49 -5.15 8.74 -8.19
C GLY A 49 -4.44 9.66 -9.17
N VAL A 50 -3.74 9.04 -10.14
CA VAL A 50 -2.89 9.76 -11.13
C VAL A 50 -1.86 10.67 -10.44
N GLY A 51 -1.51 10.29 -9.21
CA GLY A 51 -0.50 10.85 -8.34
C GLY A 51 -1.05 11.66 -7.17
N ILE A 52 -1.57 12.86 -7.42
CA ILE A 52 -2.35 13.61 -6.44
C ILE A 52 -3.39 14.38 -7.25
N GLY A 53 -4.53 13.76 -7.53
CA GLY A 53 -5.63 14.36 -8.29
C GLY A 53 -5.19 14.77 -9.69
N ALA A 54 -4.51 13.88 -10.42
CA ALA A 54 -4.00 14.13 -11.77
C ALA A 54 -2.88 15.18 -11.94
N SER A 55 -2.33 15.70 -10.84
CA SER A 55 -1.18 16.62 -10.88
C SER A 55 0.14 15.97 -11.34
N LYS A 56 0.17 14.62 -11.47
CA LYS A 56 1.35 13.81 -11.79
C LYS A 56 2.53 14.05 -10.84
N CYS A 57 2.25 14.31 -9.57
CA CYS A 57 3.25 14.54 -8.53
C CYS A 57 3.71 13.20 -7.94
N LEU A 58 3.34 12.85 -6.71
CA LEU A 58 3.73 11.60 -6.06
C LEU A 58 3.13 10.38 -6.75
N CYS A 59 3.82 9.23 -6.80
CA CYS A 59 3.27 7.99 -7.34
C CYS A 59 2.15 7.44 -6.42
N GLY A 60 0.97 7.20 -6.99
CA GLY A 60 -0.17 6.67 -6.22
C GLY A 60 0.10 5.31 -5.58
N ALA A 61 0.95 4.47 -6.19
CA ALA A 61 1.33 3.18 -5.60
C ALA A 61 2.14 3.36 -4.30
N ILE A 62 3.09 4.30 -4.28
CA ILE A 62 3.85 4.65 -3.07
C ILE A 62 2.90 5.24 -2.02
N SER A 63 2.00 6.14 -2.43
CA SER A 63 0.99 6.70 -1.54
C SER A 63 0.10 5.64 -0.90
N GLY A 64 -0.32 4.61 -1.66
CA GLY A 64 -1.07 3.47 -1.13
C GLY A 64 -0.30 2.72 -0.05
N GLY A 65 0.98 2.41 -0.29
CA GLY A 65 1.84 1.78 0.73
C GLY A 65 2.01 2.64 1.98
N VAL A 66 2.18 3.96 1.82
CA VAL A 66 2.25 4.90 2.94
C VAL A 66 0.95 4.96 3.74
N LEU A 67 -0.22 4.85 3.09
CA LEU A 67 -1.50 4.76 3.79
C LEU A 67 -1.59 3.50 4.65
N VAL A 68 -1.15 2.35 4.13
CA VAL A 68 -1.10 1.08 4.89
C VAL A 68 -0.14 1.19 6.07
N ILE A 69 1.06 1.75 5.88
CA ILE A 69 2.02 1.99 6.95
C ILE A 69 1.42 2.92 8.02
N SER A 70 0.76 4.01 7.59
CA SER A 70 0.16 4.97 8.51
C SER A 70 -1.00 4.39 9.31
N LEU A 71 -1.73 3.42 8.75
CA LEU A 71 -2.76 2.69 9.47
C LEU A 71 -2.19 1.83 10.60
N LEU A 72 -1.06 1.15 10.35
CA LEU A 72 -0.49 0.18 11.29
C LEU A 72 0.47 0.80 12.31
N GLU A 73 1.18 1.85 11.93
CA GLU A 73 2.27 2.44 12.72
C GLU A 73 2.10 3.94 12.96
N GLY A 74 1.02 4.54 12.46
CA GLY A 74 0.71 5.94 12.69
C GLY A 74 0.32 6.21 14.14
N ARG A 75 0.49 7.47 14.54
CA ARG A 75 0.08 7.97 15.85
C ARG A 75 -1.41 8.36 15.85
N ALA A 76 -2.10 8.09 16.95
CA ALA A 76 -3.47 8.54 17.21
C ALA A 76 -3.50 9.85 18.00
N LYS A 77 -2.43 10.17 18.74
CA LYS A 77 -2.32 11.39 19.56
C LYS A 77 -1.05 12.17 19.25
N PRO A 78 -1.04 13.51 19.43
CA PRO A 78 0.17 14.31 19.24
C PRO A 78 1.36 13.91 20.11
N SER A 79 1.11 13.29 21.27
CA SER A 79 2.13 12.85 22.23
C SER A 79 2.80 11.51 21.87
N GLU A 80 2.24 10.76 20.92
CA GLU A 80 2.80 9.50 20.46
C GLU A 80 3.83 9.76 19.36
N SER A 81 4.87 8.93 19.32
CA SER A 81 5.95 9.06 18.34
C SER A 81 5.49 8.68 16.94
N GLU A 82 5.79 9.53 15.96
CA GLU A 82 5.66 9.23 14.52
C GLU A 82 6.82 8.36 13.98
N GLY A 83 7.85 8.13 14.79
CA GLY A 83 9.11 7.49 14.39
C GLY A 83 8.95 6.15 13.66
N PRO A 84 8.12 5.20 14.15
CA PRO A 84 7.88 3.94 13.47
C PRO A 84 7.35 4.11 12.05
N ALA A 85 6.21 4.81 11.88
CA ALA A 85 5.64 5.10 10.56
C ALA A 85 6.61 5.87 9.64
N PHE A 86 7.36 6.83 10.17
CA PHE A 86 8.34 7.59 9.39
C PHE A 86 9.49 6.71 8.90
N SER A 87 10.01 5.84 9.76
CA SER A 87 11.07 4.90 9.40
C SER A 87 10.60 3.91 8.33
N ALA A 88 9.41 3.32 8.51
CA ALA A 88 8.81 2.40 7.54
C ALA A 88 8.54 3.09 6.19
N ALA A 89 7.94 4.27 6.19
CA ALA A 89 7.66 5.02 4.97
C ALA A 89 8.96 5.46 4.25
N ALA A 90 9.99 5.87 5.01
CA ALA A 90 11.30 6.20 4.45
C ALA A 90 11.98 4.97 3.83
N HIS A 91 11.82 3.79 4.44
CA HIS A 91 12.34 2.54 3.91
C HIS A 91 11.64 2.17 2.60
N LEU A 92 10.30 2.15 2.57
CA LEU A 92 9.50 1.95 1.35
C LEU A 92 9.95 2.89 0.23
N HIS A 93 10.04 4.18 0.52
CA HIS A 93 10.47 5.18 -0.46
C HIS A 93 11.89 4.92 -0.97
N LYS A 94 12.83 4.63 -0.07
CA LYS A 94 14.23 4.38 -0.42
C LYS A 94 14.38 3.18 -1.34
N GLU A 95 13.73 2.05 -1.02
CA GLU A 95 13.83 0.85 -1.84
C GLU A 95 13.16 1.03 -3.20
N PHE A 96 11.99 1.68 -3.25
CA PHE A 96 11.35 2.01 -4.53
C PHE A 96 12.25 2.88 -5.43
N LEU A 97 12.97 3.83 -4.85
CA LEU A 97 13.92 4.67 -5.57
C LEU A 97 15.16 3.90 -6.07
N LYS A 98 15.54 2.78 -5.46
CA LYS A 98 16.63 1.95 -6.00
C LYS A 98 16.25 1.36 -7.34
N ASP A 99 15.00 0.94 -7.48
CA ASP A 99 14.48 0.30 -8.70
C ASP A 99 14.16 1.33 -9.78
N TYR A 100 13.48 2.42 -9.43
CA TYR A 100 12.90 3.34 -10.41
C TYR A 100 13.50 4.75 -10.45
N LYS A 101 14.43 5.06 -9.54
CA LYS A 101 15.14 6.36 -9.43
C LYS A 101 14.26 7.58 -9.16
N SER A 102 12.94 7.43 -9.04
CA SER A 102 12.02 8.52 -8.74
C SER A 102 10.75 8.00 -8.08
N SER A 103 10.13 8.85 -7.25
CA SER A 103 8.76 8.68 -6.76
C SER A 103 7.77 9.59 -7.50
N CYS A 104 8.25 10.46 -8.40
CA CYS A 104 7.41 11.40 -9.14
C CYS A 104 6.71 10.68 -10.30
N CYS A 105 5.38 10.58 -10.25
CA CYS A 105 4.52 9.98 -11.26
C CYS A 105 4.81 10.51 -12.67
N ARG A 106 5.03 11.83 -12.83
CA ARG A 106 5.43 12.42 -14.13
C ARG A 106 6.75 11.87 -14.65
N VAL A 107 7.74 11.68 -13.77
CA VAL A 107 9.05 11.15 -14.16
C VAL A 107 8.94 9.66 -14.49
N LEU A 108 8.23 8.90 -13.66
CA LEU A 108 8.02 7.46 -13.84
C LEU A 108 7.34 7.16 -15.17
N THR A 109 6.29 7.91 -15.50
CA THR A 109 5.44 7.69 -16.70
C THR A 109 5.88 8.49 -17.92
N ARG A 110 7.07 9.12 -17.90
CA ARG A 110 7.51 10.03 -18.99
C ARG A 110 7.63 9.38 -20.36
N SER A 111 7.78 8.06 -20.40
CA SER A 111 8.02 7.27 -21.62
C SER A 111 6.75 6.62 -22.18
N VAL A 112 5.58 6.89 -21.59
CA VAL A 112 4.31 6.29 -22.02
C VAL A 112 3.25 7.36 -22.27
N GLU A 113 2.38 7.09 -23.25
CA GLU A 113 1.28 7.98 -23.59
C GLU A 113 0.10 7.75 -22.63
N TRP A 114 -0.32 8.83 -21.95
CA TRP A 114 -1.40 8.79 -20.98
C TRP A 114 -2.76 8.48 -21.63
N GLY A 115 -3.60 7.73 -20.93
CA GLY A 115 -4.93 7.32 -21.42
C GLY A 115 -4.92 6.09 -22.33
N THR A 116 -3.75 5.54 -22.64
CA THR A 116 -3.61 4.30 -23.42
C THR A 116 -3.60 3.06 -22.51
N PRO A 117 -3.96 1.87 -23.03
CA PRO A 117 -3.75 0.61 -22.33
C PRO A 117 -2.29 0.37 -21.91
N ASP A 118 -1.34 0.82 -22.72
CA ASP A 118 0.09 0.71 -22.43
C ASP A 118 0.50 1.50 -21.20
N HIS A 119 -0.05 2.71 -21.01
CA HIS A 119 0.18 3.46 -19.78
C HIS A 119 -0.37 2.74 -18.55
N HIS A 120 -1.56 2.12 -18.66
CA HIS A 120 -2.12 1.34 -17.55
C HIS A 120 -1.23 0.15 -17.21
N LYS A 121 -0.84 -0.65 -18.22
CA LYS A 121 0.09 -1.77 -18.07
C LYS A 121 1.45 -1.34 -17.51
N TYR A 122 1.94 -0.17 -17.91
CA TYR A 122 3.19 0.38 -17.40
C TYR A 122 3.11 0.77 -15.91
N CYS A 123 1.94 1.18 -15.41
CA CYS A 123 1.73 1.43 -13.99
C CYS A 123 1.64 0.14 -13.15
N GLU A 124 1.32 -1.01 -13.74
CA GLU A 124 1.25 -2.29 -13.02
C GLU A 124 2.56 -2.64 -12.31
N GLN A 125 3.71 -2.35 -12.93
CA GLN A 125 5.02 -2.63 -12.32
C GLN A 125 5.21 -1.83 -11.01
N PHE A 126 4.69 -0.60 -10.95
CA PHE A 126 4.78 0.23 -9.75
C PHE A 126 3.82 -0.25 -8.67
N VAL A 127 2.63 -0.71 -9.05
CA VAL A 127 1.66 -1.31 -8.13
C VAL A 127 2.25 -2.58 -7.53
N GLN A 128 2.77 -3.49 -8.37
CA GLN A 128 3.42 -4.72 -7.94
C GLN A 128 4.55 -4.41 -6.95
N ARG A 129 5.51 -3.57 -7.36
CA ARG A 129 6.71 -3.35 -6.55
C ARG A 129 6.42 -2.59 -5.26
N ALA A 130 5.50 -1.63 -5.28
CA ALA A 130 5.09 -0.94 -4.06
C ALA A 130 4.37 -1.89 -3.10
N ALA A 131 3.53 -2.81 -3.59
CA ALA A 131 2.87 -3.81 -2.75
C ALA A 131 3.88 -4.77 -2.11
N GLU A 132 4.82 -5.31 -2.90
CA GLU A 132 5.92 -6.16 -2.41
C GLU A 132 6.71 -5.46 -1.30
N LEU A 133 7.19 -4.23 -1.56
CA LEU A 133 7.96 -3.46 -0.60
C LEU A 133 7.16 -3.13 0.66
N THR A 134 5.87 -2.84 0.53
CA THR A 134 5.00 -2.54 1.68
C THR A 134 4.83 -3.79 2.56
N GLU A 135 4.64 -4.97 1.95
CA GLU A 135 4.57 -6.24 2.67
C GLU A 135 5.92 -6.58 3.33
N GLU A 136 7.04 -6.38 2.64
CA GLU A 136 8.40 -6.57 3.18
C GLU A 136 8.66 -5.67 4.39
N VAL A 137 8.34 -4.38 4.29
CA VAL A 137 8.54 -3.38 5.36
C VAL A 137 7.69 -3.69 6.59
N LEU A 138 6.47 -4.18 6.40
CA LEU A 138 5.51 -4.42 7.48
C LEU A 138 5.43 -5.89 7.91
N LYS A 139 6.31 -6.77 7.41
CA LYS A 139 6.22 -8.23 7.58
C LYS A 139 5.88 -8.66 9.01
N GLU A 140 6.66 -8.20 9.99
CA GLU A 140 6.44 -8.54 11.41
C GLU A 140 5.08 -8.06 11.94
N LYS A 141 4.60 -6.88 11.50
CA LYS A 141 3.30 -6.33 11.92
C LYS A 141 2.15 -7.11 11.30
N LEU A 142 2.27 -7.44 10.02
CA LEU A 142 1.26 -8.19 9.28
C LEU A 142 1.12 -9.62 9.82
N GLU A 143 2.22 -10.27 10.19
CA GLU A 143 2.22 -11.56 10.89
C GLU A 143 1.46 -11.48 12.23
N ASN A 144 1.66 -10.40 13.00
CA ASN A 144 0.93 -10.20 14.26
C ASN A 144 -0.58 -10.02 14.04
N TYR A 145 -1.01 -9.30 12.99
CA TYR A 145 -2.42 -9.15 12.66
C TYR A 145 -3.05 -10.49 12.23
N ARG A 146 -2.38 -11.26 11.37
CA ARG A 146 -2.83 -12.62 11.00
C ARG A 146 -2.99 -13.51 12.22
N ASN A 147 -1.98 -13.55 13.10
CA ASN A 147 -2.01 -14.36 14.31
C ASN A 147 -3.08 -13.91 15.32
N HIS A 148 -3.31 -12.60 15.46
CA HIS A 148 -4.37 -12.08 16.34
C HIS A 148 -5.75 -12.50 15.83
N ARG A 149 -5.95 -12.47 14.51
CA ARG A 149 -7.19 -12.87 13.87
C ARG A 149 -7.45 -14.38 13.96
N ASP A 150 -6.45 -15.22 13.67
CA ASP A 150 -6.59 -16.69 13.77
C ASP A 150 -7.06 -17.10 15.19
N ARG A 151 -6.65 -16.33 16.20
CA ARG A 151 -7.08 -16.50 17.58
C ARG A 151 -8.54 -16.04 17.80
N ILE A 152 -8.96 -14.92 17.23
CA ILE A 152 -10.37 -14.47 17.28
C ILE A 152 -11.32 -15.44 16.55
N ASP A 153 -11.01 -15.78 15.30
CA ASP A 153 -11.83 -16.68 14.47
C ASP A 153 -11.79 -18.14 14.97
N GLY A 154 -10.70 -18.53 15.64
CA GLY A 154 -10.53 -19.82 16.31
C GLY A 154 -11.12 -19.90 17.73
N GLY A 155 -11.70 -18.81 18.25
CA GLY A 155 -12.35 -18.77 19.57
C GLY A 155 -11.40 -18.59 20.77
N GLU A 156 -10.11 -18.37 20.54
CA GLU A 156 -9.15 -17.97 21.58
C GLU A 156 -9.04 -16.44 21.65
N LEU A 157 -9.92 -15.80 22.41
CA LEU A 157 -9.78 -14.36 22.67
C LEU A 157 -8.41 -14.05 23.31
N PRO A 158 -7.62 -13.13 22.76
CA PRO A 158 -6.41 -12.67 23.42
C PRO A 158 -6.81 -11.89 24.68
N VAL A 159 -6.36 -12.38 25.83
CA VAL A 159 -6.44 -11.66 27.10
C VAL A 159 -5.62 -10.38 26.94
N ALA A 160 -6.30 -9.24 26.96
CA ALA A 160 -5.65 -7.93 26.90
C ALA A 160 -4.59 -7.83 28.00
N SER A 161 -3.32 -7.69 27.62
CA SER A 161 -2.27 -7.31 28.56
C SER A 161 -2.39 -5.81 28.82
N ALA A 162 -2.74 -5.48 30.07
CA ALA A 162 -2.75 -4.16 30.66
C ALA A 162 -1.35 -3.52 30.71
#